data_AF-A0A0F4QW00-F1
#
_entry.id   AF-A0A0F4QW00-F1
#
_cell.length_a   1.000
_cell.length_b   1.000
_cell.length_c   1.000
_cell.angle_alpha   90.00
_cell.angle_beta   90.00
_cell.angle_gamma   90.00
#
_symmetry.space_group_name_H-M   'P 1'
#
loop_
_entity.id
_entity.type
_entity.pdbx_description
1 polymer ?
#
loop_
_entity_poly.entity_id
_entity_poly.type
_entity_poly.pdbx_seq_one_letter_code
_entity_poly.pdbx_strand_id
1 'polypeptide(L)'
;MHNTLNSQQKATRICKSKSLLLIIACCILPFILIFTGFNTPSSSQYIFWQTYQNHMVITGLTSLLLSYWMILFRPDFVIKLVVKEKVRN
;
A
#
# COMPACT_ATOMS: atom_id res chain seq x y z
N MET A 1 -13.92 -32.69 -10.92
CA MET A 1 -12.65 -31.89 -10.95
C MET A 1 -12.87 -30.51 -11.59
N HIS A 2 -13.91 -29.74 -11.19
CA HIS A 2 -14.28 -28.49 -11.89
C HIS A 2 -14.22 -27.22 -11.00
N ASN A 3 -14.05 -27.37 -9.68
CA ASN A 3 -14.13 -26.24 -8.75
C ASN A 3 -12.77 -25.56 -8.45
N THR A 4 -11.66 -26.14 -8.91
CA THR A 4 -10.30 -25.61 -8.67
C THR A 4 -9.89 -24.52 -9.68
N LEU A 5 -10.37 -24.61 -10.93
CA LEU A 5 -10.11 -23.63 -12.00
C LEU A 5 -10.68 -22.24 -11.69
N ASN A 6 -11.88 -22.19 -11.10
CA ASN A 6 -12.55 -20.94 -10.73
C ASN A 6 -11.85 -20.25 -9.54
N SER A 7 -11.30 -21.04 -8.61
CA SER A 7 -10.51 -20.53 -7.47
C SER A 7 -9.15 -19.96 -7.90
N GLN A 8 -8.46 -20.62 -8.85
CA GLN A 8 -7.19 -20.11 -9.39
C GLN A 8 -7.38 -18.80 -10.16
N GLN A 9 -8.37 -18.69 -11.05
CA GLN A 9 -8.61 -17.43 -11.78
C GLN A 9 -8.99 -16.27 -10.86
N LYS A 10 -9.74 -16.53 -9.80
CA LYS A 10 -10.10 -15.53 -8.77
C LYS A 10 -8.88 -15.08 -7.97
N ALA A 11 -8.00 -16.01 -7.58
CA ALA A 11 -6.73 -15.69 -6.91
C ALA A 11 -5.78 -14.88 -7.81
N THR A 12 -5.67 -15.22 -9.10
CA THR A 12 -4.84 -14.50 -10.07
C THR A 12 -5.36 -13.09 -10.34
N ARG A 13 -6.69 -12.88 -10.42
CA ARG A 13 -7.27 -11.53 -10.52
C ARG A 13 -6.98 -10.69 -9.28
N ILE A 14 -7.10 -11.26 -8.08
CA ILE A 14 -6.79 -10.55 -6.82
C ILE A 14 -5.31 -10.19 -6.76
N CYS A 15 -4.42 -11.10 -7.13
CA CYS A 15 -2.98 -10.86 -7.12
C CYS A 15 -2.57 -9.79 -8.16
N LYS A 16 -3.14 -9.86 -9.37
CA LYS A 16 -2.93 -8.86 -10.43
C LYS A 16 -3.48 -7.48 -10.04
N SER A 17 -4.63 -7.44 -9.37
CA SER A 17 -5.22 -6.20 -8.86
C SER A 17 -4.37 -5.58 -7.75
N LYS A 18 -3.85 -6.38 -6.80
CA LYS A 18 -2.92 -5.90 -5.76
C LYS A 18 -1.62 -5.38 -6.34
N SER A 19 -1.04 -6.09 -7.32
CA SER A 19 0.18 -5.67 -8.02
C SER A 19 -0.02 -4.37 -8.80
N LEU A 20 -1.15 -4.21 -9.49
CA LEU A 20 -1.49 -2.99 -10.21
C LEU A 20 -1.70 -1.80 -9.27
N LEU A 21 -2.36 -2.01 -8.12
CA LEU A 21 -2.51 -0.98 -7.08
C LEU A 21 -1.15 -0.53 -6.53
N LEU A 22 -0.22 -1.47 -6.37
CA LEU A 22 1.14 -1.20 -5.93
C LEU A 22 1.93 -0.39 -6.97
N ILE A 23 1.77 -0.71 -8.26
CA ILE A 23 2.37 0.07 -9.36
C ILE A 23 1.79 1.49 -9.40
N ILE A 24 0.48 1.66 -9.24
CA ILE A 24 -0.15 2.99 -9.22
C ILE A 24 0.37 3.81 -8.03
N ALA A 25 0.41 3.21 -6.84
CA ALA A 25 0.83 3.90 -5.62
C ALA A 25 2.33 4.22 -5.59
N CYS A 26 3.19 3.29 -6.02
CA CYS A 26 4.65 3.44 -5.94
C CYS A 26 5.27 4.12 -7.16
N CYS A 27 4.66 4.00 -8.35
CA CYS A 27 5.23 4.57 -9.57
C CYS A 27 4.48 5.82 -10.01
N ILE A 28 3.15 5.77 -10.12
CA ILE A 28 2.40 6.88 -10.74
C ILE A 28 2.21 8.05 -9.77
N LEU A 29 1.85 7.76 -8.52
CA LEU A 29 1.59 8.79 -7.51
C LEU A 29 2.80 9.73 -7.29
N PRO A 30 4.05 9.23 -7.14
CA PRO A 30 5.21 10.09 -6.96
C PRO A 30 5.48 11.01 -8.15
N PHE A 31 5.30 10.52 -9.39
CA PHE A 31 5.47 11.37 -10.58
C PHE A 31 4.45 12.51 -10.64
N ILE A 32 3.18 12.23 -10.30
CA ILE A 32 2.14 13.27 -10.23
C ILE A 32 2.54 14.33 -9.20
N LEU A 33 2.96 13.91 -8.02
CA LEU A 33 3.32 14.82 -6.93
C LEU A 33 4.55 15.67 -7.25
N ILE A 34 5.55 15.08 -7.91
CA ILE A 34 6.71 15.83 -8.42
C ILE A 34 6.27 16.86 -9.46
N PHE A 35 5.43 16.47 -10.42
CA PHE A 35 4.90 17.37 -11.43
C PHE A 35 4.10 18.52 -10.80
N THR A 36 3.24 18.24 -9.82
CA THR A 36 2.49 19.28 -9.09
C THR A 36 3.44 20.20 -8.31
N GLY A 37 4.46 19.65 -7.65
CA GLY A 37 5.46 20.41 -6.92
C GLY A 37 6.31 21.34 -7.80
N PHE A 38 6.61 20.96 -9.05
CA PHE A 38 7.32 21.82 -10.00
C PHE A 38 6.43 22.88 -10.66
N ASN A 39 5.13 22.63 -10.80
CA ASN A 39 4.17 23.62 -11.32
C ASN A 39 3.65 24.59 -10.24
N THR A 40 3.96 24.34 -8.97
CA THR A 40 3.59 25.23 -7.86
C THR A 40 4.41 26.53 -7.93
N PRO A 41 3.83 27.72 -7.70
CA PRO A 41 4.57 28.98 -7.70
C PRO A 41 5.78 28.91 -6.76
N SER A 42 6.94 29.41 -7.21
CA SER A 42 8.22 29.32 -6.50
C SER A 42 8.17 29.84 -5.06
N SER A 43 7.36 30.87 -4.80
CA SER A 43 7.13 31.43 -3.46
C SER A 43 6.48 30.46 -2.46
N SER A 44 5.70 29.50 -2.95
CA SER A 44 4.95 28.51 -2.15
C SER A 44 5.50 27.09 -2.26
N GLN A 45 6.52 26.88 -3.11
CA GLN A 45 7.07 25.57 -3.39
C GLN A 45 7.72 24.93 -2.14
N TYR A 46 8.34 25.75 -1.28
CA TYR A 46 8.91 25.25 -0.02
C TYR A 46 7.82 24.71 0.92
N ILE A 47 6.67 25.40 1.02
CA ILE A 47 5.54 25.00 1.87
C ILE A 47 4.96 23.68 1.35
N PHE A 48 4.83 23.56 0.04
CA PHE A 48 4.34 22.34 -0.59
C PHE A 48 5.24 21.13 -0.24
N TRP A 49 6.55 21.24 -0.46
CA TRP A 49 7.48 20.14 -0.18
C TRP A 49 7.55 19.79 1.31
N GLN A 50 7.53 20.80 2.19
CA GLN A 50 7.55 20.58 3.63
C GLN A 50 6.25 19.92 4.13
N THR A 51 5.10 20.37 3.63
CA THR A 51 3.80 19.79 3.98
C THR A 51 3.69 18.35 3.49
N TYR A 52 4.20 18.09 2.28
CA TYR A 52 4.25 16.76 1.70
C TYR A 52 5.14 15.80 2.51
N GLN A 53 6.34 16.23 2.89
CA GLN A 53 7.23 15.44 3.76
C GLN A 53 6.56 15.14 5.10
N ASN A 54 5.90 16.12 5.73
CA ASN A 54 5.17 15.91 6.97
C ASN A 54 4.05 14.88 6.81
N HIS A 55 3.29 14.93 5.72
CA HIS A 55 2.24 13.95 5.45
C HIS A 55 2.80 12.54 5.25
N MET A 56 3.91 12.39 4.52
CA MET A 56 4.59 11.08 4.40
C MET A 56 5.01 10.51 5.76
N VAL A 57 5.60 11.34 6.62
CA VAL A 57 6.04 10.90 7.95
C VAL A 57 4.85 10.48 8.80
N ILE A 58 3.79 11.30 8.85
CA ILE A 58 2.59 11.00 9.64
C ILE A 58 1.92 9.72 9.15
N THR A 59 1.75 9.57 7.84
CA THR A 59 1.14 8.36 7.26
C THR A 59 1.98 7.11 7.51
N GLY A 60 3.30 7.22 7.38
CA GLY A 60 4.23 6.13 7.71
C GLY A 60 4.15 5.71 9.18
N LEU A 61 4.20 6.67 10.10
CA LEU A 61 4.06 6.40 11.54
C LEU A 61 2.70 5.80 11.90
N THR A 62 1.63 6.30 11.31
CA THR A 62 0.27 5.79 11.52
C THR A 62 0.14 4.35 11.02
N SER A 63 0.72 4.03 9.86
CA SER A 63 0.74 2.67 9.31
C SER A 63 1.52 1.70 10.20
N LEU A 64 2.68 2.13 10.73
CA LEU A 64 3.47 1.34 11.68
C LEU A 64 2.70 1.10 12.98
N LEU A 65 2.07 2.13 13.54
CA LEU A 65 1.29 2.03 14.76
C LEU A 65 0.08 1.10 14.59
N LEU A 66 -0.62 1.20 13.45
CA LEU A 66 -1.72 0.31 13.10
C LEU A 66 -1.24 -1.15 12.96
N SER A 67 -0.09 -1.35 12.32
CA SER A 67 0.52 -2.67 12.16
C SER A 67 0.88 -3.28 13.51
N TYR A 68 1.50 -2.50 14.40
CA TYR A 68 1.84 -2.92 15.75
C TYR A 68 0.59 -3.23 16.60
N TRP A 69 -0.42 -2.37 16.53
CA TRP A 69 -1.72 -2.58 17.18
C TRP A 69 -2.38 -3.87 16.70
N MET A 70 -2.35 -4.15 15.40
CA MET A 70 -2.87 -5.41 14.86
C MET A 70 -2.13 -6.63 15.39
N ILE A 71 -0.81 -6.56 15.55
CA ILE A 71 0.00 -7.64 16.12
C ILE A 71 -0.37 -7.90 17.57
N LEU A 72 -0.53 -6.84 18.38
CA LEU A 72 -0.83 -6.96 19.81
C LEU A 72 -2.25 -7.43 20.09
N PHE A 73 -3.26 -6.84 19.43
CA PHE A 73 -4.66 -7.04 19.78
C PHE A 73 -5.40 -8.02 18.88
N ARG A 74 -4.87 -8.32 17.69
CA ARG A 74 -5.45 -9.31 16.76
C ARG A 74 -4.39 -10.27 16.22
N PRO A 75 -3.61 -10.94 17.08
CA PRO A 75 -2.56 -11.86 16.64
C PRO A 75 -3.10 -12.98 15.76
N ASP A 76 -4.31 -13.50 16.03
CA ASP A 76 -4.95 -14.53 15.18
C ASP A 76 -5.19 -14.08 13.74
N PHE A 77 -5.48 -12.79 13.54
CA PHE A 77 -5.71 -12.23 12.22
C PHE A 77 -4.39 -12.05 11.46
N VAL A 78 -3.34 -11.62 12.18
CA VAL A 78 -1.98 -11.50 11.64
C VAL A 78 -1.41 -12.86 11.29
N ILE A 79 -1.53 -13.86 12.18
CA ILE A 79 -1.11 -15.24 11.93
C ILE A 79 -1.86 -15.81 10.74
N LYS A 80 -3.19 -15.62 10.63
CA LYS A 80 -3.95 -16.04 9.45
C LYS A 80 -3.54 -15.32 8.17
N LEU A 81 -3.06 -14.09 8.23
CA LEU A 81 -2.53 -13.35 7.07
C LEU A 81 -1.15 -13.86 6.66
N VAL A 82 -0.25 -14.08 7.62
CA VAL A 82 1.15 -14.50 7.40
C VAL A 82 1.24 -16.00 7.07
N VAL A 83 0.48 -16.85 7.76
CA VAL A 83 0.54 -18.32 7.59
C VAL A 83 -0.29 -18.80 6.39
N LYS A 84 -1.28 -18.03 5.91
CA LYS A 84 -1.99 -18.40 4.66
C LYS A 84 -1.06 -18.47 3.45
N GLU A 85 0.10 -17.80 3.47
CA GLU A 85 1.11 -17.94 2.43
C GLU A 85 1.90 -19.26 2.53
N LYS A 86 1.96 -19.90 3.70
CA LYS A 86 2.74 -21.14 3.92
C LYS A 86 2.00 -22.44 3.61
N VAL A 87 0.67 -22.41 3.45
CA VAL A 87 -0.14 -23.62 3.17
C VAL A 87 -0.63 -23.64 1.72
N ARG A 88 0.31 -23.41 0.79
CA ARG A 88 0.11 -23.67 -0.64
C ARG A 88 1.37 -24.33 -1.21
N ASN A 89 1.67 -25.52 -0.70
CA ASN A 89 2.34 -26.55 -1.50
C ASN A 89 1.32 -27.11 -2.49
#